data_AF-A0A220VH99-F1
#
_entry.id   AF-A0A220VH99-F1
#
_cell.length_a   1.000
_cell.length_b   1.000
_cell.length_c   1.000
_cell.angle_alpha   90.00
_cell.angle_beta   90.00
_cell.angle_gamma   90.00
#
_symmetry.space_group_name_H-M   'P 1'
#
loop_
_entity.id
_entity.type
_entity.pdbx_description
1 polymer ?
#
loop_
_entity_poly.entity_id
_entity_poly.type
_entity_poly.pdbx_seq_one_letter_code
_entity_poly.pdbx_strand_id
1 'polypeptide(L)'
;MMNLFLKLLMILLFLVSCSNQKELTPQNISGRWILEKINEKKVSIDEVKIPPFITITEDFKLSGYNGCNNFFGLYTISSDPASLEIKNLNSTRKLCTNNQSIDNLERSFMSTLIQSPQVEVYENKLIIEGLPNHLTFIKAVN
;
A
#
# COMPACT_ATOMS: atom_id res chain seq x y z
N MET A 1 -34.60 -28.16 20.67
CA MET A 1 -34.72 -27.54 19.33
C MET A 1 -34.31 -26.05 19.31
N MET A 2 -34.50 -25.27 20.39
CA MET A 2 -34.10 -23.84 20.46
C MET A 2 -32.58 -23.57 20.30
N ASN A 3 -31.71 -24.43 20.84
CA ASN A 3 -30.24 -24.24 20.80
C ASN A 3 -29.61 -24.55 19.44
N LEU A 4 -30.32 -25.24 18.54
CA LEU A 4 -29.83 -25.54 17.20
C LEU A 4 -30.08 -24.36 16.25
N PHE A 5 -31.24 -23.70 16.38
CA PHE A 5 -31.56 -22.46 15.66
C PHE A 5 -30.66 -21.29 16.09
N LEU A 6 -30.32 -21.19 17.39
CA LEU A 6 -29.43 -20.14 17.89
C LEU A 6 -27.99 -20.25 17.35
N LYS A 7 -27.52 -21.48 17.13
CA LYS A 7 -26.21 -21.75 16.48
C LYS A 7 -26.23 -21.47 14.98
N LEU A 8 -27.36 -21.75 14.32
CA LEU A 8 -27.53 -21.47 12.89
C LEU A 8 -27.59 -19.95 12.60
N LEU A 9 -28.13 -19.16 13.53
CA LEU A 9 -28.17 -17.69 13.44
C LEU A 9 -26.79 -17.03 13.63
N MET A 10 -25.90 -17.63 14.43
CA MET A 10 -24.52 -17.11 14.65
C MET A 10 -23.60 -17.30 13.44
N ILE A 11 -23.84 -18.30 12.59
CA ILE A 11 -23.02 -18.58 11.41
C ILE A 11 -23.35 -17.62 10.25
N LEU A 12 -24.59 -17.11 10.18
CA LEU A 12 -25.00 -16.12 9.18
C LEU A 12 -24.45 -14.70 9.44
N LEU A 13 -23.96 -14.41 10.65
CA LEU A 13 -23.45 -13.09 11.03
C LEU A 13 -22.01 -12.80 10.57
N PHE A 14 -21.31 -13.76 9.95
CA PHE A 14 -19.94 -13.59 9.48
C PHE A 14 -19.79 -13.22 7.99
N LEU A 15 -20.89 -13.11 7.23
CA LEU A 15 -20.83 -12.83 5.78
C LEU A 15 -21.16 -11.39 5.38
N VAL A 16 -21.28 -10.47 6.34
CA VAL A 16 -21.42 -9.04 6.02
C VAL A 16 -20.09 -8.32 6.21
N SER A 17 -19.07 -8.75 5.47
CA SER A 17 -18.00 -7.82 5.09
C SER A 17 -18.46 -7.16 3.80
N CYS A 18 -19.15 -6.02 3.93
CA CYS A 18 -19.43 -5.15 2.80
C CYS A 18 -18.10 -4.47 2.45
N SER A 19 -17.23 -5.22 1.78
CA SER A 19 -15.94 -4.74 1.34
C SER A 19 -16.18 -3.83 0.12
N ASN A 20 -16.03 -2.51 0.31
CA ASN A 20 -15.94 -1.54 -0.79
C ASN A 20 -14.58 -1.64 -1.52
N GLN A 21 -13.91 -2.80 -1.45
CA GLN A 21 -12.68 -3.05 -2.16
C GLN A 21 -13.00 -3.16 -3.64
N LYS A 22 -12.24 -2.42 -4.44
CA LYS A 22 -12.29 -2.48 -5.89
C LYS A 22 -11.45 -3.66 -6.37
N GLU A 23 -11.83 -4.20 -7.52
CA GLU A 23 -10.99 -5.14 -8.25
C GLU A 23 -9.63 -4.50 -8.56
N LEU A 24 -8.55 -5.26 -8.38
CA LEU A 24 -7.20 -4.80 -8.70
C LEU A 24 -7.01 -4.78 -10.22
N THR A 25 -7.25 -3.61 -10.82
CA THR A 25 -7.03 -3.32 -12.24
C THR A 25 -6.13 -2.10 -12.38
N PRO A 26 -5.42 -1.91 -13.52
CA PRO A 26 -4.62 -0.71 -13.76
C PRO A 26 -5.42 0.59 -13.57
N GLN A 27 -6.66 0.60 -14.04
CA GLN A 27 -7.57 1.75 -13.89
C GLN A 27 -7.88 2.04 -12.43
N ASN A 28 -8.24 1.03 -11.63
CA ASN A 28 -8.67 1.23 -10.25
C ASN A 28 -7.52 1.62 -9.31
N ILE A 29 -6.30 1.11 -9.56
CA ILE A 29 -5.12 1.43 -8.76
C ILE A 29 -4.38 2.69 -9.23
N SER A 30 -4.67 3.18 -10.43
CA SER A 30 -4.05 4.39 -10.94
C SER A 30 -4.33 5.61 -10.06
N GLY A 31 -3.34 6.49 -9.99
CA GLY A 31 -3.41 7.73 -9.24
C GLY A 31 -2.17 7.97 -8.38
N ARG A 32 -2.23 9.10 -7.67
CA ARG A 32 -1.22 9.49 -6.70
C ARG A 32 -1.72 9.13 -5.30
N TRP A 33 -0.91 8.37 -4.57
CA TRP A 33 -1.21 7.82 -3.27
C TRP A 33 -0.16 8.30 -2.27
N ILE A 34 -0.61 8.99 -1.22
CA ILE A 34 0.24 9.55 -0.17
C ILE A 34 0.29 8.57 1.00
N LEU A 35 1.49 8.25 1.48
CA LEU A 35 1.67 7.33 2.60
C LEU A 35 1.09 7.94 3.87
N GLU A 36 0.17 7.24 4.52
CA GLU A 36 -0.43 7.63 5.80
C GLU A 36 0.20 6.87 6.95
N LYS A 37 0.43 5.56 6.78
CA LYS A 37 0.90 4.67 7.85
C LYS A 37 1.89 3.62 7.38
N ILE A 38 2.77 3.23 8.30
CA ILE A 38 3.58 2.00 8.24
C ILE A 38 3.26 1.18 9.48
N ASN A 39 2.82 -0.07 9.33
CA ASN A 39 2.51 -1.00 10.44
C ASN A 39 1.56 -0.36 11.46
N GLU A 40 0.47 0.25 10.98
CA GLU A 40 -0.51 1.02 11.76
C GLU A 40 0.00 2.30 12.44
N LYS A 41 1.30 2.58 12.40
CA LYS A 41 1.88 3.83 12.92
C LYS A 41 1.79 4.93 11.87
N LYS A 42 1.19 6.08 12.23
CA LYS A 42 1.13 7.27 11.37
C LYS A 42 2.53 7.80 11.07
N VAL A 43 2.75 8.20 9.82
CA VAL A 43 3.93 8.94 9.39
C VAL A 43 3.71 10.43 9.71
N SER A 44 4.58 11.02 10.53
CA SER A 44 4.43 12.44 10.92
C SER A 44 5.13 13.36 9.92
N ILE A 45 4.47 14.46 9.54
CA ILE A 45 5.06 15.50 8.66
C ILE A 45 6.26 16.19 9.35
N ASP A 46 6.29 16.21 10.68
CA ASP A 46 7.46 16.73 11.42
C ASP A 46 8.70 15.83 11.24
N GLU A 47 8.48 14.52 11.03
CA GLU A 47 9.55 13.57 10.74
C GLU A 47 9.99 13.64 9.26
N VAL A 48 9.06 13.98 8.36
CA VAL A 48 9.28 14.06 6.91
C VAL A 48 8.72 15.35 6.30
N LYS A 49 9.60 16.26 5.88
CA LYS A 49 9.24 17.54 5.24
C LYS A 49 8.29 17.39 4.04
N ILE A 50 8.41 16.27 3.32
CA ILE A 50 7.56 15.91 2.19
C ILE A 50 7.00 14.51 2.49
N PRO A 51 5.66 14.35 2.54
CA PRO A 51 5.05 13.04 2.71
C PRO A 51 5.49 12.07 1.59
N PRO A 52 5.95 10.85 1.94
CA PRO A 52 6.21 9.80 0.96
C PRO A 52 4.97 9.51 0.12
N PHE A 53 5.16 9.16 -1.14
CA PHE A 53 4.08 8.88 -2.05
C PHE A 53 4.48 7.90 -3.14
N ILE A 54 3.48 7.25 -3.73
CA ILE A 54 3.58 6.48 -4.96
C ILE A 54 2.58 7.03 -5.98
N THR A 55 3.01 7.17 -7.22
CA THR A 55 2.17 7.46 -8.38
C THR A 55 2.16 6.21 -9.24
N ILE A 56 0.98 5.67 -9.49
CA ILE A 56 0.75 4.48 -10.30
C ILE A 56 -0.05 4.92 -11.53
N THR A 57 0.38 4.50 -12.71
CA THR A 57 -0.23 4.89 -13.98
C THR A 57 -0.80 3.68 -14.69
N GLU A 58 -1.83 3.89 -15.51
CA GLU A 58 -2.49 2.80 -16.25
C GLU A 58 -1.56 2.10 -17.26
N ASP A 59 -0.45 2.74 -17.65
CA ASP A 59 0.58 2.19 -18.55
C ASP A 59 1.64 1.33 -17.83
N PHE A 60 1.27 0.72 -16.69
CA PHE A 60 2.09 -0.23 -15.95
C PHE A 60 3.40 0.34 -15.37
N LYS A 61 3.40 1.64 -15.05
CA LYS A 61 4.53 2.30 -14.41
C LYS A 61 4.18 2.73 -12.99
N LEU A 62 5.20 2.73 -12.15
CA LEU A 62 5.15 3.36 -10.84
C LEU A 62 6.35 4.25 -10.64
N SER A 63 6.15 5.32 -9.88
CA SER A 63 7.21 6.22 -9.46
C SER A 63 6.82 6.91 -8.17
N GLY A 64 7.77 7.49 -7.46
CA GLY A 64 7.43 8.15 -6.22
C GLY A 64 8.60 8.68 -5.44
N TYR A 65 8.29 9.05 -4.20
CA TYR A 65 9.24 9.48 -3.19
C TYR A 65 9.06 8.62 -1.96
N ASN A 66 10.11 7.96 -1.51
CA ASN A 66 10.08 7.02 -0.39
C ASN A 66 10.50 7.67 0.95
N GLY A 67 10.40 9.01 1.06
CA GLY A 67 10.83 9.79 2.22
C GLY A 67 12.29 10.25 2.18
N CYS A 68 13.11 9.71 1.29
CA CYS A 68 14.50 10.11 1.12
C CYS A 68 14.90 10.26 -0.35
N ASN A 69 14.55 9.24 -1.13
CA ASN A 69 14.93 9.05 -2.51
C ASN A 69 13.71 9.04 -3.44
N ASN A 70 13.97 9.37 -4.69
CA ASN A 70 13.01 9.16 -5.75
C ASN A 70 13.18 7.74 -6.28
N PHE A 71 12.07 7.05 -6.53
CA PHE A 71 12.07 5.71 -7.11
C PHE A 71 11.17 5.65 -8.34
N PHE A 72 11.41 4.65 -9.17
CA PHE A 72 10.60 4.33 -10.34
C PHE A 72 10.76 2.86 -10.73
N GLY A 73 9.76 2.32 -11.42
CA GLY A 73 9.75 0.94 -11.86
C GLY A 73 8.53 0.65 -12.75
N LEU A 74 8.42 -0.61 -13.13
CA LEU A 74 7.27 -1.17 -13.83
C LEU A 74 6.52 -2.09 -12.89
N TYR A 75 5.24 -2.34 -13.15
CA TYR A 75 4.48 -3.32 -12.39
C TYR A 75 3.65 -4.23 -13.29
N THR A 76 3.36 -5.43 -12.78
CA THR A 76 2.35 -6.33 -13.31
C THR A 76 1.38 -6.72 -12.19
N ILE A 77 0.12 -6.96 -12.54
CA ILE A 77 -0.92 -7.37 -11.59
C ILE A 77 -1.11 -8.88 -11.71
N SER A 78 -1.13 -9.56 -10.57
CA SER A 78 -1.72 -10.90 -10.45
C SER A 78 -3.07 -10.79 -9.74
N SER A 79 -4.05 -11.56 -10.20
CA SER A 79 -5.42 -11.56 -9.65
C SER A 79 -5.65 -12.60 -8.56
N ASP A 80 -4.76 -13.59 -8.40
CA ASP A 80 -4.90 -14.66 -7.40
C ASP A 80 -3.54 -15.11 -6.83
N PRO A 81 -3.14 -14.62 -5.63
CA PRO A 81 -3.78 -13.53 -4.89
C PRO A 81 -3.55 -12.17 -5.57
N ALA A 82 -4.45 -11.21 -5.32
CA ALA A 82 -4.34 -9.83 -5.77
C ALA A 82 -3.01 -9.21 -5.32
N SER A 83 -2.06 -9.06 -6.23
CA SER A 83 -0.69 -8.64 -5.91
C SER A 83 -0.06 -7.81 -7.02
N LEU A 84 0.92 -7.00 -6.63
CA LEU A 84 1.76 -6.23 -7.55
C LEU A 84 3.14 -6.85 -7.63
N GLU A 85 3.49 -7.41 -8.78
CA GLU A 85 4.88 -7.77 -9.07
C GLU A 85 5.59 -6.54 -9.64
N ILE A 86 6.59 -6.03 -8.93
CA ILE A 86 7.32 -4.82 -9.33
C ILE A 86 8.62 -5.21 -10.04
N LYS A 87 8.78 -4.75 -11.28
CA LYS A 87 9.93 -5.03 -12.15
C LYS A 87 10.78 -3.78 -12.32
N ASN A 88 12.09 -3.96 -12.39
CA ASN A 88 13.05 -2.88 -12.60
C ASN A 88 12.88 -1.72 -11.61
N LEU A 89 12.62 -2.03 -10.34
CA LEU A 89 12.53 -1.03 -9.28
C LEU A 89 13.91 -0.41 -9.05
N ASN A 90 14.02 0.88 -9.35
CA ASN A 90 15.23 1.67 -9.19
C ASN A 90 14.97 2.84 -8.24
N SER A 91 16.01 3.28 -7.53
CA SER A 91 15.96 4.42 -6.61
C SER A 91 17.23 5.24 -6.72
N THR A 92 17.11 6.56 -6.49
CA THR A 92 18.28 7.42 -6.32
C THR A 92 19.02 7.08 -5.01
N ARG A 93 20.24 7.62 -4.84
CA ARG A 93 21.05 7.42 -3.62
C ARG A 93 21.47 8.76 -3.03
N LYS A 94 20.51 9.50 -2.47
CA LYS A 94 20.75 10.71 -1.70
C LYS A 94 21.10 10.35 -0.26
N LEU A 95 21.98 11.13 0.34
CA LEU A 95 22.22 11.09 1.78
C LEU A 95 21.11 11.88 2.47
N CYS A 96 20.20 11.19 3.15
CA CYS A 96 19.21 11.81 4.00
C CYS A 96 19.85 12.05 5.37
N THR A 97 20.12 13.30 5.67
CA THR A 97 20.79 13.80 6.88
C THR A 97 20.46 12.97 8.14
N ASN A 98 21.48 12.46 8.86
CA ASN A 98 21.52 11.73 10.16
C ASN A 98 20.22 11.45 10.96
N ASN A 99 19.12 11.08 10.30
CA ASN A 99 17.84 10.81 10.94
C ASN A 99 17.48 9.36 10.68
N GLN A 100 17.82 8.51 11.66
CA GLN A 100 17.55 7.09 11.65
C GLN A 100 16.09 6.75 11.32
N SER A 101 15.14 7.62 11.67
CA SER A 101 13.72 7.43 11.37
C SER A 101 13.43 7.52 9.87
N ILE A 102 14.05 8.47 9.16
CA ILE A 102 13.89 8.61 7.70
C ILE A 102 14.52 7.41 6.98
N ASP A 103 15.69 6.98 7.43
CA ASP A 103 16.37 5.81 6.86
C ASP A 103 15.55 4.52 7.06
N ASN A 104 14.95 4.35 8.24
CA ASN A 104 14.07 3.21 8.52
C ASN A 104 12.81 3.25 7.66
N LEU A 105 12.21 4.43 7.52
CA LEU A 105 11.04 4.65 6.66
C LEU A 105 11.37 4.28 5.21
N GLU A 106 12.48 4.77 4.67
CA GLU A 106 12.93 4.46 3.30
C GLU A 106 13.06 2.95 3.11
N ARG A 107 13.76 2.28 4.03
CA ARG A 107 14.00 0.83 3.98
C ARG A 107 12.70 0.04 4.03
N SER A 108 11.81 0.36 4.98
CA SER A 108 10.51 -0.32 5.09
C SER A 108 9.66 -0.11 3.85
N PHE A 109 9.64 1.10 3.30
CA PHE A 109 8.91 1.41 2.07
C PHE A 109 9.42 0.56 0.90
N MET A 110 10.72 0.62 0.63
CA MET A 110 11.31 -0.07 -0.52
C MET A 110 11.28 -1.59 -0.39
N SER A 111 11.53 -2.13 0.81
CA SER A 111 11.49 -3.58 1.02
C SER A 111 10.09 -4.16 0.85
N THR A 112 9.04 -3.40 1.18
CA THR A 112 7.65 -3.82 0.93
C THR A 112 7.40 -3.98 -0.57
N LEU A 113 7.84 -3.01 -1.38
CA LEU A 113 7.64 -3.02 -2.83
C LEU A 113 8.41 -4.15 -3.55
N ILE A 114 9.57 -4.55 -3.04
CA ILE A 114 10.40 -5.61 -3.66
C ILE A 114 9.76 -7.00 -3.52
N GLN A 115 8.87 -7.21 -2.55
CA GLN A 115 8.39 -8.54 -2.16
C GLN A 115 7.15 -9.03 -2.91
N SER A 116 6.83 -8.43 -4.06
CA SER A 116 5.58 -8.70 -4.78
C SER A 116 4.36 -8.61 -3.87
N PRO A 117 4.12 -7.45 -3.24
CA PRO A 117 3.16 -7.34 -2.15
C PRO A 117 1.73 -7.61 -2.61
N GLN A 118 0.92 -8.13 -1.67
CA GLN A 118 -0.53 -8.18 -1.85
C GLN A 118 -1.11 -6.77 -1.77
N VAL A 119 -2.17 -6.54 -2.53
CA VAL A 119 -2.74 -5.19 -2.65
C VAL A 119 -4.24 -5.21 -2.51
N GLU A 120 -4.72 -4.30 -1.66
CA GLU A 120 -6.13 -3.95 -1.58
C GLU A 120 -6.32 -2.49 -2.00
N VAL A 121 -7.24 -2.27 -2.94
CA VAL A 121 -7.58 -0.94 -3.43
C VAL A 121 -9.02 -0.62 -3.10
N TYR A 122 -9.25 0.59 -2.57
CA TYR A 122 -10.56 1.15 -2.27
C TYR A 122 -10.69 2.51 -2.99
N GLU A 123 -11.80 3.22 -2.81
CA GLU A 123 -11.97 4.54 -3.44
C GLU A 123 -10.87 5.54 -3.07
N ASN A 124 -10.56 5.67 -1.79
CA ASN A 124 -9.62 6.66 -1.25
C ASN A 124 -8.45 6.06 -0.47
N LYS A 125 -8.32 4.73 -0.49
CA LYS A 125 -7.29 4.01 0.25
C LYS A 125 -6.63 2.95 -0.62
N LEU A 126 -5.31 2.85 -0.50
CA LEU A 126 -4.51 1.78 -1.08
C LEU A 126 -3.71 1.15 0.06
N ILE A 127 -3.79 -0.17 0.15
CA ILE A 127 -3.04 -0.97 1.12
C ILE A 127 -2.08 -1.86 0.35
N ILE A 128 -0.82 -1.85 0.75
CA ILE A 128 0.23 -2.70 0.20
C ILE A 128 0.83 -3.52 1.35
N GLU A 129 0.65 -4.84 1.29
CA GLU A 129 1.10 -5.80 2.30
C GLU A 129 2.33 -6.57 1.79
N GLY A 130 3.47 -6.39 2.44
CA GLY A 130 4.72 -7.09 2.13
C GLY A 130 5.54 -7.34 3.39
N LEU A 131 5.63 -8.60 3.81
CA LEU A 131 6.18 -8.99 5.12
C LEU A 131 7.57 -8.37 5.40
N PRO A 132 7.84 -7.81 6.59
CA PRO A 132 6.95 -7.71 7.75
C PRO A 132 6.07 -6.44 7.74
N ASN A 133 6.08 -5.68 6.66
CA ASN A 133 5.53 -4.33 6.61
C ASN A 133 4.16 -4.26 5.93
N HIS A 134 3.32 -3.38 6.45
CA HIS A 134 2.04 -2.97 5.90
C HIS A 134 2.10 -1.46 5.64
N LEU A 135 1.84 -1.05 4.39
CA LEU A 135 1.79 0.36 4.00
C LEU A 135 0.35 0.76 3.69
N THR A 136 -0.16 1.75 4.42
CA THR A 136 -1.47 2.35 4.14
C THR A 136 -1.27 3.70 3.48
N PHE A 137 -1.91 3.90 2.32
CA PHE A 137 -1.91 5.14 1.59
C PHE A 137 -3.32 5.72 1.45
N ILE A 138 -3.39 7.04 1.36
CA ILE A 138 -4.60 7.79 1.01
C ILE A 138 -4.47 8.38 -0.39
N LYS A 139 -5.57 8.44 -1.13
CA LYS A 139 -5.57 9.06 -2.46
C LYS A 139 -5.32 10.55 -2.33
N ALA A 140 -4.41 11.10 -3.15
CA ALA A 140 -4.18 12.54 -3.18
C ALA A 140 -5.44 13.25 -3.70
N VAL A 141 -5.87 14.29 -3.00
CA VAL A 141 -6.93 15.19 -3.45
C VAL A 141 -6.28 16.22 -4.39
N ASN A 142 -6.86 16.41 -5.58
CA ASN A 142 -6.44 17.45 -6.51
C ASN A 142 -6.81 18.85 -5.98
#